data_AF-A0AAV5WB08-F1
#
_entry.id   AF-A0AAV5WB08-F1
#
_cell.length_a   1.000
_cell.length_b   1.000
_cell.length_c   1.000
_cell.angle_alpha   90.00
_cell.angle_beta   90.00
_cell.angle_gamma   90.00
#
_symmetry.space_group_name_H-M   'P 1'
#
loop_
_entity.id
_entity.type
_entity.pdbx_description
1 polymer ?
#
loop_
_entity_poly.entity_id
_entity_poly.type
_entity_poly.pdbx_seq_one_letter_code
_entity_poly.pdbx_strand_id
1 'polypeptide(L)'
;PPIKRLKEDNEQTNLMDLPDEILSMIITHLDLPSRLKFRVNRRLDRIELATKNQIDELIFKGTDDSFCVIVKELNGLESIDVDDQEMEDLEEGLKRIAMNTNCNTIDFNTIRDVDKDCFELIRLVTSISAQSIKIYPNSMNSVDQAINRLRPSFDLLDYNFILSICENSKKVDVEFECDSLCVQEWIQIRQKMLSREISLTYLDVFIDETIASSILFA
;
A
#
# COMPACT_ATOMS: atom_id res chain seq x y z
N PRO A 1 0.32 66.93 17.84
CA PRO A 1 1.37 65.88 17.96
C PRO A 1 1.11 64.74 16.96
N PRO A 2 2.07 64.34 16.11
CA PRO A 2 1.83 63.22 15.21
C PRO A 2 1.88 61.91 16.01
N ILE A 3 0.87 61.07 15.80
CA ILE A 3 0.78 59.73 16.37
C ILE A 3 1.89 58.89 15.73
N LYS A 4 2.88 58.47 16.53
CA LYS A 4 3.85 57.44 16.13
C LYS A 4 3.05 56.17 15.83
N ARG A 5 2.94 55.80 14.55
CA ARG A 5 2.52 54.45 14.17
C ARG A 5 3.55 53.49 14.75
N LEU A 6 3.13 52.65 15.70
CA LEU A 6 3.90 51.50 16.12
C LEU A 6 4.10 50.64 14.86
N LYS A 7 5.35 50.42 14.48
CA LYS A 7 5.68 49.37 13.52
C LYS A 7 5.37 48.06 14.24
N GLU A 8 4.30 47.40 13.82
CA GLU A 8 4.14 45.98 14.08
C GLU A 8 5.21 45.27 13.26
N ASP A 9 6.37 45.04 13.87
CA ASP A 9 7.33 44.07 13.36
C ASP A 9 6.66 42.69 13.53
N ASN A 10 5.89 42.29 12.52
CA ASN A 10 5.51 40.90 12.32
C ASN A 10 6.79 40.13 11.98
N GLU A 11 7.59 39.81 13.00
CA GLU A 11 8.60 38.76 12.92
C GLU A 11 7.86 37.45 12.66
N GLN A 12 7.61 37.17 11.38
CA GLN A 12 7.11 35.89 10.93
C GLN A 12 8.15 34.84 11.31
N THR A 13 7.91 34.12 12.41
CA THR A 13 8.70 32.96 12.78
C THR A 13 8.66 31.97 11.63
N ASN A 14 9.81 31.70 11.00
CA ASN A 14 9.89 30.74 9.92
C ASN A 14 9.71 29.33 10.50
N LEU A 15 8.98 28.45 9.82
CA LEU A 15 8.85 27.03 10.19
C LEU A 15 10.24 26.40 10.41
N MET A 16 11.23 26.81 9.61
CA MET A 16 12.59 26.30 9.68
C MET A 16 13.39 26.77 10.91
N ASP A 17 12.92 27.76 11.64
CA ASP A 17 13.56 28.22 12.89
C ASP A 17 13.11 27.38 14.10
N LEU A 18 12.10 26.52 13.92
CA LEU A 18 11.63 25.64 14.97
C LEU A 18 12.62 24.51 15.26
N PRO A 19 12.71 24.03 16.52
CA PRO A 19 13.46 22.82 16.86
C PRO A 19 12.92 21.56 16.15
N ASP A 20 13.79 20.56 15.96
CA ASP A 20 13.43 19.31 15.27
C ASP A 20 12.27 18.57 15.97
N GLU A 21 12.17 18.66 17.30
CA GLU A 21 11.11 18.05 18.08
C GLU A 21 9.74 18.65 17.74
N ILE A 22 9.67 19.97 17.58
CA ILE A 22 8.43 20.66 17.22
C ILE A 22 8.06 20.36 15.76
N LEU A 23 9.05 20.31 14.87
CA LEU A 23 8.82 19.90 13.47
C LEU A 23 8.31 18.47 13.36
N SER A 24 8.87 17.54 14.13
CA SER A 24 8.39 16.15 14.19
C SER A 24 6.95 16.10 14.69
N MET A 25 6.61 16.86 15.76
CA MET A 25 5.22 16.98 16.23
C MET A 25 4.30 17.52 15.14
N ILE A 26 4.68 18.55 14.39
CA ILE A 26 3.87 19.07 13.29
C ILE A 26 3.65 17.98 12.23
N ILE A 27 4.70 17.28 11.82
CA ILE A 27 4.63 16.20 10.81
C ILE A 27 3.70 15.06 11.28
N THR A 28 3.70 14.70 12.56
CA THR A 28 2.78 13.67 13.08
C THR A 28 1.31 14.05 13.03
N HIS A 29 0.98 15.33 12.88
CA HIS A 29 -0.39 15.82 12.75
C HIS A 29 -0.79 16.10 11.30
N LEU A 30 0.13 15.96 10.34
CA LEU A 30 -0.20 16.02 8.92
C LEU A 30 -0.78 14.68 8.48
N ASP A 31 -1.89 14.74 7.77
CA ASP A 31 -2.44 13.58 7.08
C ASP A 31 -1.45 13.06 6.02
N LEU A 32 -1.57 11.77 5.70
CA LEU A 32 -0.75 11.12 4.70
C LEU A 32 -0.74 11.86 3.34
N PRO A 33 -1.88 12.26 2.73
CA PRO A 33 -1.86 13.02 1.48
C PRO A 33 -1.00 14.28 1.54
N SER A 34 -1.13 15.07 2.60
CA SER A 34 -0.36 16.30 2.81
C SER A 34 1.13 16.01 2.92
N ARG A 35 1.49 14.88 3.53
CA ARG A 35 2.89 14.43 3.67
C ARG A 35 3.49 13.93 2.37
N LEU A 36 2.74 13.15 1.61
CA LEU A 36 3.15 12.69 0.28
C LEU A 36 3.39 13.89 -0.64
N LYS A 37 2.53 14.92 -0.58
CA LYS A 37 2.67 16.17 -1.33
C LYS A 37 3.69 17.15 -0.75
N PHE A 38 4.27 16.85 0.42
CA PHE A 38 5.17 17.77 1.10
C PHE A 38 6.55 17.80 0.43
N ARG A 39 6.90 18.96 -0.13
CA ARG A 39 8.26 19.22 -0.62
C ARG A 39 9.20 19.43 0.55
N VAL A 40 9.84 18.34 0.96
CA VAL A 40 10.79 18.34 2.07
C VAL A 40 12.16 18.87 1.63
N ASN A 41 12.71 19.81 2.41
CA ASN A 41 14.14 20.06 2.37
C ASN A 41 14.87 18.95 3.14
N ARG A 42 16.19 18.82 2.96
CA ARG A 42 16.99 17.75 3.60
C ARG A 42 16.83 17.62 5.11
N ARG A 43 16.49 18.70 5.82
CA ARG A 43 16.26 18.66 7.27
C ARG A 43 14.88 18.07 7.57
N LEU A 44 13.83 18.59 6.93
CA LEU A 44 12.47 18.06 7.08
C LEU A 44 12.36 16.60 6.62
N ASP A 45 13.04 16.25 5.54
CA ASP A 45 13.12 14.89 5.01
C ASP A 45 13.68 13.93 6.06
N ARG A 46 14.81 14.30 6.69
CA ARG A 46 15.40 13.51 7.77
C ARG A 46 14.46 13.36 8.97
N ILE A 47 13.76 14.42 9.35
CA ILE A 47 12.82 14.40 10.48
C ILE A 47 11.63 13.50 10.15
N GLU A 48 11.09 13.61 8.94
CA GLU A 48 9.99 12.78 8.47
C GLU A 48 10.39 11.30 8.44
N LEU A 49 11.56 10.99 7.89
CA LEU A 49 12.16 9.64 7.87
C LEU A 49 12.53 9.11 9.26
N ALA A 50 12.51 9.93 10.31
CA ALA A 50 12.67 9.48 11.69
C ALA A 50 11.34 9.38 12.44
N THR A 51 10.27 9.95 11.87
CA THR A 51 8.96 10.03 12.49
C THR A 51 8.17 8.76 12.17
N LYS A 52 7.69 8.09 13.21
CA LYS A 52 6.87 6.87 13.05
C LYS A 52 5.47 7.25 12.60
N ASN A 53 4.97 6.53 11.60
CA ASN A 53 3.64 6.75 11.06
C ASN A 53 2.75 5.56 11.41
N GLN A 54 1.49 5.84 11.74
CA GLN A 54 0.47 4.83 11.93
C GLN A 54 -0.71 5.14 11.02
N ILE A 55 -0.99 4.21 10.12
CA ILE A 55 -2.15 4.24 9.25
C ILE A 55 -3.10 3.14 9.74
N ASP A 56 -4.40 3.43 9.84
CA ASP A 56 -5.36 2.40 10.21
C ASP A 56 -5.65 1.50 9.00
N GLU A 57 -6.11 2.08 7.90
CA GLU A 57 -6.39 1.33 6.67
C GLU A 57 -5.84 2.05 5.45
N LEU A 58 -5.20 1.30 4.57
CA LEU A 58 -4.77 1.77 3.27
C LEU A 58 -5.42 0.89 2.21
N ILE A 59 -6.37 1.46 1.47
CA ILE A 59 -7.22 0.72 0.53
C ILE A 59 -6.92 1.21 -0.88
N PHE A 60 -6.44 0.31 -1.73
CA PHE A 60 -6.23 0.56 -3.14
C PHE A 60 -7.39 -0.03 -3.93
N LYS A 61 -8.07 0.81 -4.69
CA LYS A 61 -9.17 0.43 -5.56
C LYS A 61 -8.79 0.67 -7.01
N GLY A 62 -8.55 -0.41 -7.76
CA GLY A 62 -8.47 -0.33 -9.22
C GLY A 62 -9.86 -0.18 -9.81
N THR A 63 -10.04 0.81 -10.68
CA THR A 63 -11.19 0.96 -11.58
C THR A 63 -10.75 0.71 -13.03
N ASP A 64 -11.68 0.73 -13.99
CA ASP A 64 -11.36 0.49 -15.40
C ASP A 64 -10.34 1.49 -15.95
N ASP A 65 -10.41 2.75 -15.51
CA ASP A 65 -9.61 3.85 -16.06
C ASP A 65 -8.63 4.50 -15.05
N SER A 66 -8.73 4.19 -13.75
CA SER A 66 -7.88 4.84 -12.72
C SER A 66 -7.71 4.01 -11.44
N PHE A 67 -6.79 4.42 -10.57
CA PHE A 67 -6.67 3.93 -9.20
C PHE A 67 -7.15 4.98 -8.20
N CYS A 68 -7.90 4.53 -7.20
CA CYS A 68 -8.25 5.34 -6.04
C CYS A 68 -7.51 4.78 -4.82
N VAL A 69 -6.90 5.67 -4.04
CA VAL A 69 -6.19 5.31 -2.81
C VAL A 69 -6.92 5.96 -1.64
N ILE A 70 -7.57 5.12 -0.84
CA ILE A 70 -8.28 5.57 0.35
C ILE A 70 -7.35 5.35 1.55
N VAL A 71 -7.05 6.45 2.24
CA VAL A 71 -6.25 6.44 3.45
C VAL A 71 -7.18 6.71 4.62
N LYS A 72 -7.32 5.72 5.49
CA LYS A 72 -8.00 5.87 6.75
C LYS A 72 -6.98 6.02 7.86
N GLU A 73 -7.00 7.17 8.48
CA GLU A 73 -6.19 7.45 9.67
C GLU A 73 -7.03 7.25 10.92
N LEU A 74 -6.36 7.17 12.08
CA LEU A 74 -7.03 6.98 13.37
C LEU A 74 -8.07 8.06 13.70
N ASN A 75 -7.97 9.24 13.08
CA ASN A 75 -8.77 10.41 13.39
C ASN A 75 -9.72 10.87 12.25
N GLY A 76 -9.79 10.14 11.14
CA GLY A 76 -10.61 10.53 9.99
C GLY A 76 -10.50 9.58 8.80
N LEU A 77 -11.44 9.71 7.86
CA LEU A 77 -11.42 9.01 6.58
C LEU A 77 -11.13 10.03 5.49
N GLU A 78 -10.04 9.85 4.75
CA GLU A 78 -9.74 10.66 3.57
C GLU A 78 -9.55 9.76 2.34
N SER A 79 -10.22 10.11 1.25
CA SER A 79 -10.02 9.47 -0.04
C SER A 79 -9.15 10.37 -0.90
N ILE A 80 -8.05 9.82 -1.41
CA ILE A 80 -7.23 10.47 -2.43
C ILE A 80 -7.61 9.78 -3.75
N ASP A 81 -8.33 10.50 -4.59
CA ASP A 81 -8.40 10.11 -6.00
C ASP A 81 -7.04 10.45 -6.61
N VAL A 82 -6.42 9.47 -7.25
CA VAL A 82 -5.05 9.58 -7.77
C VAL A 82 -5.16 9.49 -9.29
N ASP A 83 -4.88 10.60 -9.98
CA ASP A 83 -4.67 10.55 -11.43
C ASP A 83 -3.28 10.01 -11.78
N ASP A 84 -3.01 9.76 -13.06
CA ASP A 84 -1.72 9.20 -13.52
C ASP A 84 -0.51 10.05 -13.11
N GLN A 85 -0.67 11.38 -12.99
CA GLN A 85 0.41 12.29 -12.60
C GLN A 85 0.63 12.25 -11.08
N GLU A 86 -0.44 12.16 -10.30
CA GLU A 86 -0.40 11.99 -8.85
C GLU A 86 0.09 10.59 -8.43
N MET A 87 0.04 9.61 -9.34
CA MET A 87 0.53 8.26 -9.12
C MET A 87 2.05 8.20 -8.92
N GLU A 88 2.82 8.94 -9.72
CA GLU A 88 4.29 9.02 -9.57
C GLU A 88 4.67 9.68 -8.23
N ASP A 89 3.99 10.78 -7.88
CA ASP A 89 4.18 11.48 -6.60
C ASP A 89 3.79 10.58 -5.41
N LEU A 90 2.71 9.81 -5.55
CA LEU A 90 2.28 8.83 -4.56
C LEU A 90 3.34 7.74 -4.37
N GLU A 91 3.85 7.16 -5.46
CA GLU A 91 4.88 6.15 -5.39
C GLU A 91 6.15 6.66 -4.71
N GLU A 92 6.64 7.84 -5.08
CA GLU A 92 7.83 8.41 -4.46
C GLU A 92 7.60 8.70 -2.97
N GLY A 93 6.44 9.26 -2.63
CA GLY A 93 6.06 9.51 -1.25
C GLY A 93 5.94 8.23 -0.41
N LEU A 94 5.31 7.18 -0.95
CA LEU A 94 5.21 5.87 -0.30
C LEU A 94 6.59 5.23 -0.11
N LYS A 95 7.44 5.24 -1.14
CA LYS A 95 8.85 4.77 -1.07
C LYS A 95 9.60 5.45 0.08
N ARG A 96 9.42 6.76 0.23
CA ARG A 96 10.07 7.56 1.26
C ARG A 96 9.63 7.13 2.65
N ILE A 97 8.33 6.98 2.89
CA ILE A 97 7.80 6.76 4.24
C ILE A 97 7.68 5.28 4.64
N ALA A 98 7.77 4.34 3.69
CA ALA A 98 7.47 2.92 3.92
C ALA A 98 8.21 2.33 5.12
N MET A 99 9.51 2.63 5.26
CA MET A 99 10.36 2.07 6.32
C MET A 99 9.93 2.44 7.74
N ASN A 100 9.22 3.55 7.93
CA ASN A 100 8.81 4.05 9.25
C ASN A 100 7.29 4.07 9.43
N THR A 101 6.57 3.49 8.46
CA THR A 101 5.12 3.43 8.47
C THR A 101 4.68 2.05 8.90
N ASN A 102 3.77 2.00 9.88
CA ASN A 102 3.05 0.79 10.23
C ASN A 102 1.59 0.98 9.86
N CYS A 103 1.06 0.06 9.07
CA CYS A 103 -0.35 0.01 8.74
C CYS A 103 -1.05 -1.05 9.59
N ASN A 104 -2.30 -0.81 10.00
CA ASN A 104 -3.09 -1.88 10.60
C ASN A 104 -3.60 -2.81 9.48
N THR A 105 -4.24 -2.27 8.44
CA THR A 105 -4.70 -3.07 7.29
C THR A 105 -4.31 -2.45 5.95
N ILE A 106 -3.69 -3.24 5.08
CA ILE A 106 -3.54 -2.93 3.66
C ILE A 106 -4.54 -3.79 2.88
N ASP A 107 -5.38 -3.15 2.08
CA ASP A 107 -6.40 -3.81 1.26
C ASP A 107 -6.20 -3.41 -0.21
N PHE A 108 -5.83 -4.37 -1.03
CA PHE A 108 -5.70 -4.19 -2.47
C PHE A 108 -6.87 -4.88 -3.17
N ASN A 109 -7.65 -4.07 -3.87
CA ASN A 109 -8.90 -4.48 -4.45
C ASN A 109 -9.01 -3.94 -5.90
N THR A 110 -8.94 -4.80 -6.91
CA THR A 110 -8.91 -4.37 -8.33
C THR A 110 -9.97 -5.07 -9.18
N ILE A 111 -10.64 -4.34 -10.08
CA ILE A 111 -11.51 -4.91 -11.14
C ILE A 111 -10.78 -5.17 -12.46
N ARG A 112 -9.58 -4.58 -12.64
CA ARG A 112 -8.79 -4.68 -13.87
C ARG A 112 -7.67 -5.70 -13.74
N ASP A 113 -7.23 -6.26 -14.87
CA ASP A 113 -5.99 -7.02 -14.96
C ASP A 113 -4.84 -6.20 -14.37
N VAL A 114 -3.99 -6.86 -13.59
CA VAL A 114 -2.85 -6.21 -12.95
C VAL A 114 -1.73 -6.14 -13.96
N ASP A 115 -1.66 -5.01 -14.65
CA ASP A 115 -0.51 -4.67 -15.47
C ASP A 115 0.75 -4.45 -14.60
N LYS A 116 1.87 -4.19 -15.29
CA LYS A 116 3.16 -4.03 -14.65
C LYS A 116 3.21 -2.86 -13.66
N ASP A 117 2.59 -1.73 -14.00
CA ASP A 117 2.66 -0.53 -13.18
C ASP A 117 1.80 -0.70 -11.91
N CYS A 118 0.63 -1.32 -12.05
CA CYS A 118 -0.18 -1.77 -10.90
C CYS A 118 0.63 -2.66 -9.97
N PHE A 119 1.35 -3.63 -10.53
CA PHE A 119 2.07 -4.62 -9.75
C PHE A 119 3.25 -4.01 -8.98
N GLU A 120 3.96 -3.06 -9.57
CA GLU A 120 5.03 -2.34 -8.87
C GLU A 120 4.48 -1.48 -7.73
N LEU A 121 3.30 -0.87 -7.89
CA LEU A 121 2.61 -0.23 -6.77
C LEU A 121 2.26 -1.23 -5.67
N ILE A 122 1.68 -2.39 -6.02
CA ILE A 122 1.36 -3.44 -5.04
C ILE A 122 2.62 -3.86 -4.27
N ARG A 123 3.74 -4.08 -4.97
CA ARG A 123 5.04 -4.39 -4.37
C ARG A 123 5.50 -3.33 -3.40
N LEU A 124 5.41 -2.07 -3.82
CA LEU A 124 5.78 -0.95 -2.97
C LEU A 124 4.92 -0.88 -1.71
N VAL A 125 3.61 -0.96 -1.86
CA VAL A 125 2.65 -0.85 -0.76
C VAL A 125 2.81 -2.00 0.22
N THR A 126 2.96 -3.23 -0.28
CA THR A 126 3.14 -4.43 0.56
C THR A 126 4.53 -4.52 1.20
N SER A 127 5.45 -3.59 0.86
CA SER A 127 6.71 -3.39 1.61
C SER A 127 6.50 -2.65 2.94
N ILE A 128 5.35 -2.01 3.12
CA ILE A 128 4.98 -1.35 4.38
C ILE A 128 4.62 -2.41 5.41
N SER A 129 5.19 -2.28 6.62
CA SER A 129 4.86 -3.16 7.75
C SER A 129 3.37 -3.07 8.08
N ALA A 130 2.68 -4.21 8.09
CA ALA A 130 1.23 -4.29 8.30
C ALA A 130 0.81 -5.32 9.35
N GLN A 131 -0.35 -5.13 10.01
CA GLN A 131 -0.95 -6.23 10.78
C GLN A 131 -1.66 -7.22 9.86
N SER A 132 -2.33 -6.71 8.82
CA SER A 132 -3.04 -7.50 7.82
C SER A 132 -2.79 -6.96 6.42
N ILE A 133 -2.50 -7.84 5.48
CA ILE A 133 -2.50 -7.56 4.05
C ILE A 133 -3.58 -8.42 3.40
N LYS A 134 -4.35 -7.79 2.53
CA LYS A 134 -5.47 -8.38 1.80
C LYS A 134 -5.30 -8.04 0.33
N ILE A 135 -5.26 -9.05 -0.52
CA ILE A 135 -5.19 -8.86 -1.98
C ILE A 135 -6.31 -9.70 -2.57
N TYR A 136 -7.33 -9.02 -3.11
CA TYR A 136 -8.50 -9.66 -3.69
C TYR A 136 -8.88 -9.01 -5.01
N PRO A 137 -9.39 -9.77 -5.99
CA PRO A 137 -10.14 -9.17 -7.08
C PRO A 137 -11.41 -8.53 -6.50
N ASN A 138 -11.81 -7.37 -7.02
CA ASN A 138 -13.02 -6.71 -6.55
C ASN A 138 -14.24 -7.55 -6.88
N SER A 139 -14.89 -8.09 -5.86
CA SER A 139 -16.10 -8.88 -6.02
C SER A 139 -17.37 -8.04 -6.18
N MET A 140 -17.28 -6.71 -6.37
CA MET A 140 -18.46 -5.85 -6.41
C MET A 140 -19.08 -5.70 -7.81
N ASN A 141 -20.20 -6.42 -7.97
CA ASN A 141 -21.45 -5.99 -8.63
C ASN A 141 -21.64 -6.09 -10.14
N SER A 142 -20.65 -6.44 -10.96
CA SER A 142 -20.97 -6.73 -12.37
C SER A 142 -21.40 -8.20 -12.49
N VAL A 143 -22.68 -8.39 -12.81
CA VAL A 143 -23.25 -9.69 -13.24
C VAL A 143 -22.40 -10.29 -14.36
N ASP A 144 -21.74 -9.45 -15.16
CA ASP A 144 -20.85 -9.82 -16.26
C ASP A 144 -19.53 -10.48 -15.81
N GLN A 145 -18.90 -10.06 -14.70
CA GLN A 145 -17.69 -10.73 -14.19
C GLN A 145 -18.01 -12.07 -13.52
N ALA A 146 -19.15 -12.15 -12.80
CA ALA A 146 -19.63 -13.40 -12.23
C ALA A 146 -20.01 -14.44 -13.31
N ILE A 147 -20.52 -13.98 -14.47
CA ILE A 147 -20.87 -14.83 -15.61
C ILE A 147 -19.65 -15.21 -16.45
N ASN A 148 -18.73 -14.28 -16.70
CA ASN A 148 -17.60 -14.51 -17.59
C ASN A 148 -16.35 -15.07 -16.89
N ARG A 149 -16.34 -15.20 -15.55
CA ARG A 149 -15.17 -15.63 -14.76
C ARG A 149 -13.89 -14.86 -15.12
N LEU A 150 -14.02 -13.62 -15.58
CA LEU A 150 -12.88 -12.76 -15.86
C LEU A 150 -12.32 -12.32 -14.51
N ARG A 151 -11.44 -13.15 -13.95
CA ARG A 151 -10.62 -12.81 -12.80
C ARG A 151 -9.39 -12.10 -13.33
N PRO A 152 -8.95 -10.99 -12.70
CA PRO A 152 -7.72 -10.34 -13.10
C PRO A 152 -6.56 -11.31 -12.92
N SER A 153 -5.81 -11.56 -13.99
CA SER A 153 -4.61 -12.40 -13.90
C SER A 153 -3.48 -11.65 -13.20
N PHE A 154 -2.76 -12.34 -12.33
CA PHE A 154 -1.56 -11.85 -11.68
C PHE A 154 -0.33 -12.61 -12.19
N ASP A 155 -0.07 -12.51 -13.50
CA ASP A 155 1.07 -13.18 -14.17
C ASP A 155 2.43 -12.79 -13.58
N LEU A 156 2.50 -11.66 -12.87
CA LEU A 156 3.72 -11.14 -12.26
C LEU A 156 3.98 -11.67 -10.84
N LEU A 157 3.04 -12.44 -10.30
CA LEU A 157 3.12 -12.88 -8.93
C LEU A 157 3.99 -14.12 -8.81
N ASP A 158 5.19 -13.92 -8.28
CA ASP A 158 6.18 -14.98 -8.10
C ASP A 158 6.28 -15.43 -6.63
N TYR A 159 7.04 -16.51 -6.43
CA TYR A 159 7.24 -17.10 -5.11
C TYR A 159 7.87 -16.10 -4.13
N ASN A 160 8.82 -15.29 -4.61
CA ASN A 160 9.53 -14.32 -3.76
C ASN A 160 8.61 -13.20 -3.29
N PHE A 161 7.67 -12.77 -4.15
CA PHE A 161 6.66 -11.79 -3.78
C PHE A 161 5.77 -12.33 -2.66
N ILE A 162 5.28 -13.57 -2.75
CA ILE A 162 4.47 -14.18 -1.67
C ILE A 162 5.26 -14.22 -0.36
N LEU A 163 6.54 -14.57 -0.41
CA LEU A 163 7.37 -14.57 0.80
C LEU A 163 7.56 -13.15 1.36
N SER A 164 7.85 -12.16 0.52
CA SER A 164 8.11 -10.79 0.97
C SER A 164 6.89 -10.16 1.64
N ILE A 165 5.68 -10.39 1.11
CA ILE A 165 4.45 -9.89 1.77
C ILE A 165 4.19 -10.59 3.12
N CYS A 166 4.62 -11.84 3.26
CA CYS A 166 4.50 -12.57 4.53
C CYS A 166 5.52 -12.10 5.58
N GLU A 167 6.69 -11.64 5.17
CA GLU A 167 7.71 -11.09 6.08
C GLU A 167 7.27 -9.76 6.68
N ASN A 168 6.55 -8.95 5.90
CA ASN A 168 6.10 -7.61 6.30
C ASN A 168 4.74 -7.58 7.01
N SER A 169 4.08 -8.73 7.18
CA SER A 169 2.74 -8.80 7.78
C SER A 169 2.57 -9.94 8.76
N LYS A 170 1.67 -9.76 9.73
CA LYS A 170 1.24 -10.84 10.64
C LYS A 170 0.13 -11.70 10.08
N LYS A 171 -0.62 -11.20 9.11
CA LYS A 171 -1.71 -11.88 8.45
C LYS A 171 -1.73 -11.51 6.98
N VAL A 172 -1.70 -12.49 6.10
CA VAL A 172 -1.82 -12.26 4.66
C VAL A 172 -2.95 -13.11 4.12
N ASP A 173 -3.92 -12.48 3.48
CA ASP A 173 -4.98 -13.14 2.74
C ASP A 173 -4.91 -12.75 1.27
N VAL A 174 -4.90 -13.75 0.41
CA VAL A 174 -4.63 -13.58 -1.01
C VAL A 174 -5.59 -14.42 -1.85
N GLU A 175 -6.27 -13.79 -2.81
CA GLU A 175 -7.10 -14.44 -3.82
C GLU A 175 -6.73 -13.89 -5.20
N PHE A 176 -6.31 -14.74 -6.13
CA PHE A 176 -6.16 -14.39 -7.55
C PHE A 176 -5.92 -15.66 -8.40
N GLU A 177 -5.90 -15.48 -9.72
CA GLU A 177 -5.39 -16.47 -10.66
C GLU A 177 -3.89 -16.26 -10.86
N CYS A 178 -3.10 -17.35 -10.78
CA CYS A 178 -1.64 -17.28 -10.87
C CYS A 178 -1.09 -18.49 -11.61
N ASP A 179 -0.66 -18.22 -12.83
CA ASP A 179 -0.07 -19.21 -13.74
C ASP A 179 1.47 -19.24 -13.69
N SER A 180 2.08 -18.26 -13.01
CA SER A 180 3.53 -18.06 -12.93
C SER A 180 4.24 -19.02 -11.97
N LEU A 181 3.52 -19.61 -11.01
CA LEU A 181 4.09 -20.48 -9.99
C LEU A 181 4.09 -21.95 -10.42
N CYS A 182 5.26 -22.59 -10.34
CA CYS A 182 5.36 -24.02 -10.60
C CYS A 182 4.86 -24.85 -9.40
N VAL A 183 4.58 -26.13 -9.65
CA VAL A 183 4.10 -27.08 -8.62
C VAL A 183 5.05 -27.15 -7.42
N GLN A 184 6.37 -27.07 -7.63
CA GLN A 184 7.34 -27.11 -6.54
C GLN A 184 7.22 -25.88 -5.63
N GLU A 185 7.00 -24.69 -6.19
CA GLU A 185 6.82 -23.46 -5.41
C GLU A 185 5.52 -23.51 -4.61
N TRP A 186 4.43 -24.02 -5.21
CA TRP A 186 3.18 -24.26 -4.48
C TRP A 186 3.35 -25.17 -3.27
N ILE A 187 4.09 -26.27 -3.44
CA ILE A 187 4.41 -27.20 -2.35
C ILE A 187 5.20 -26.48 -1.26
N GLN A 188 6.20 -25.67 -1.62
CA GLN A 188 7.01 -24.92 -0.66
C GLN A 188 6.17 -23.90 0.12
N ILE A 189 5.31 -23.13 -0.55
CA ILE A 189 4.40 -22.18 0.11
C ILE A 189 3.51 -22.93 1.10
N ARG A 190 2.88 -24.03 0.67
CA ARG A 190 2.00 -24.83 1.51
C ARG A 190 2.74 -25.41 2.73
N GLN A 191 3.96 -25.91 2.54
CA GLN A 191 4.77 -26.42 3.65
C GLN A 191 5.07 -25.33 4.67
N LYS A 192 5.44 -24.13 4.21
CA LYS A 192 5.69 -22.95 5.07
C LYS A 192 4.44 -22.48 5.80
N MET A 193 3.27 -22.52 5.16
CA MET A 193 1.99 -22.25 5.82
C MET A 193 1.71 -23.25 6.94
N LEU A 194 1.87 -24.56 6.66
CA LEU A 194 1.61 -25.63 7.64
C LEU A 194 2.60 -25.62 8.80
N SER A 195 3.87 -25.29 8.54
CA SER A 195 4.90 -25.13 9.58
C SER A 195 4.80 -23.80 10.36
N ARG A 196 3.91 -22.88 9.93
CA ARG A 196 3.76 -21.52 10.47
C ARG A 196 5.04 -20.69 10.34
N GLU A 197 5.85 -20.94 9.32
CA GLU A 197 7.01 -20.13 8.97
C GLU A 197 6.62 -18.80 8.31
N ILE A 198 5.42 -18.74 7.71
CA ILE A 198 4.89 -17.54 7.06
C ILE A 198 3.50 -17.19 7.63
N SER A 199 3.12 -15.91 7.49
CA SER A 199 1.87 -15.33 7.99
C SER A 199 0.67 -15.47 7.03
N LEU A 200 0.84 -16.22 5.94
CA LEU A 200 -0.20 -16.48 4.95
C LEU A 200 -1.32 -17.34 5.58
N THR A 201 -2.49 -16.74 5.75
CA THR A 201 -3.66 -17.39 6.36
C THR A 201 -4.65 -17.92 5.34
N TYR A 202 -4.71 -17.29 4.17
CA TYR A 202 -5.57 -17.70 3.07
C TYR A 202 -4.85 -17.49 1.75
N LEU A 203 -4.93 -18.48 0.89
CA LEU A 203 -4.39 -18.46 -0.47
C LEU A 203 -5.35 -19.26 -1.35
N ASP A 204 -6.09 -18.56 -2.20
CA ASP A 204 -6.96 -19.16 -3.20
C ASP A 204 -6.42 -18.84 -4.58
N VAL A 205 -6.15 -19.91 -5.31
CA VAL A 205 -5.38 -19.89 -6.56
C VAL A 205 -6.13 -20.70 -7.58
N PHE A 206 -6.46 -20.04 -8.67
CA PHE A 206 -7.02 -20.68 -9.84
C PHE A 206 -5.85 -21.19 -10.69
N ILE A 207 -5.87 -22.48 -10.95
CA ILE A 207 -4.93 -23.16 -11.82
C ILE A 207 -5.78 -23.63 -13.00
N ASP A 208 -5.41 -23.24 -14.22
CA ASP A 208 -6.05 -23.73 -15.44
C ASP A 208 -6.21 -25.27 -15.36
N GLU A 209 -7.41 -25.78 -15.69
CA GLU A 209 -7.78 -27.19 -15.57
C GLU A 209 -6.80 -28.14 -16.28
N THR A 210 -6.06 -27.65 -17.27
CA THR A 210 -4.98 -28.40 -17.93
C THR A 210 -3.83 -28.77 -16.99
N ILE A 211 -3.46 -27.91 -16.03
CA ILE A 211 -2.37 -28.14 -15.06
C ILE A 211 -2.89 -28.87 -13.80
N ALA A 212 -4.13 -28.63 -13.40
CA ALA A 212 -4.75 -29.23 -12.20
C ALA A 212 -4.72 -30.77 -12.18
N SER A 213 -4.75 -31.40 -13.37
CA SER A 213 -4.60 -32.86 -13.54
C SER A 213 -3.25 -33.43 -13.04
N SER A 214 -2.25 -32.57 -12.86
CA SER A 214 -0.88 -32.93 -12.43
C SER A 214 -0.65 -32.79 -10.92
N ILE A 215 -1.51 -32.06 -10.20
CA ILE A 215 -1.31 -31.71 -8.77
C ILE A 215 -2.12 -32.63 -7.85
N LEU A 216 -3.17 -33.29 -8.36
CA LEU A 216 -3.99 -34.26 -7.61
C LEU A 216 -3.29 -35.58 -7.27
N PHE A 217 -2.04 -35.78 -7.68
CA PHE A 217 -1.23 -36.96 -7.39
C PHE A 217 0.19 -36.59 -6.93
N ALA A 218 0.34 -35.93 -5.77
CA ALA A 218 1.59 -35.90 -5.02
C ALA A 218 1.36 -35.63 -3.52
#